data_AF-A0A838LL81-F1
#
_entry.id   AF-A0A838LL81-F1
#
_cell.length_a   1.000
_cell.length_b   1.000
_cell.length_c   1.000
_cell.angle_alpha   90.00
_cell.angle_beta   90.00
_cell.angle_gamma   90.00
#
_symmetry.space_group_name_H-M   'P 1'
#
loop_
_entity.id
_entity.type
_entity.pdbx_description
1 polymer ?
#
loop_
_entity_poly.entity_id
_entity_poly.type
_entity_poly.pdbx_seq_one_letter_code
_entity_poly.pdbx_strand_id
1 'polypeptide(L)' 'MAQDRYRRLRRRPVGVYARIAALEEELQECRQLNRRIAELVDVVAELLVPIADRDEERVREVLAQYRASI' A
#
# COMPACT_ATOMS: atom_id res chain seq x y z
N MET A 1 8.25 13.33 -49.38
CA MET A 1 7.61 12.08 -48.92
C MET A 1 8.12 11.53 -47.58
N ALA A 2 9.05 12.18 -46.86
CA ALA A 2 9.49 11.75 -45.52
C ALA A 2 8.84 12.53 -44.35
N GLN A 3 8.45 13.79 -44.57
CA GLN A 3 7.82 14.67 -43.56
C GLN A 3 6.44 14.18 -43.11
N ASP A 4 5.73 13.46 -43.97
CA ASP A 4 4.38 12.98 -43.70
C ASP A 4 4.35 11.77 -42.74
N ARG A 5 5.45 11.02 -42.61
CA ARG A 5 5.58 9.95 -41.60
C ARG A 5 5.84 10.51 -40.20
N TYR A 6 6.68 11.54 -40.09
CA TYR A 6 6.94 12.20 -38.81
C TYR A 6 5.69 12.86 -38.22
N ARG A 7 4.76 13.33 -39.06
CA ARG A 7 3.46 13.87 -38.61
C ARG A 7 2.51 12.81 -38.04
N ARG A 8 2.59 11.54 -38.49
CA ARG A 8 1.68 10.47 -38.03
C ARG A 8 2.07 9.84 -36.70
N LEU A 9 3.33 9.97 -36.28
CA LEU A 9 3.81 9.59 -34.94
C LEU A 9 3.42 10.60 -33.86
N ARG A 10 2.82 11.73 -34.25
CA ARG A 10 2.20 12.71 -33.35
C ARG A 10 0.79 12.26 -32.90
N ARG A 11 0.52 10.95 -32.95
CA ARG A 11 -0.58 10.31 -32.23
C ARG A 11 -0.21 10.37 -30.75
N ARG A 12 -0.64 11.47 -30.11
CA ARG A 12 -0.53 11.83 -28.68
C ARG A 12 0.30 10.86 -27.84
N PRO A 13 1.53 11.24 -27.42
CA PRO A 13 2.03 10.67 -26.19
C PRO A 13 1.11 11.25 -25.10
N VAL A 14 0.17 10.46 -24.60
CA VAL A 14 -0.20 10.63 -23.19
C VAL A 14 1.14 10.42 -22.47
N GLY A 15 1.80 11.55 -22.18
CA GLY A 15 3.25 11.63 -22.09
C GLY A 15 3.82 10.59 -21.14
N VAL A 16 5.01 10.07 -21.43
CA VAL A 16 5.72 9.17 -20.50
C VAL A 16 5.67 9.70 -19.06
N TYR A 17 5.78 11.02 -18.88
CA TYR A 17 5.58 11.71 -17.59
C TYR A 17 4.20 11.53 -16.96
N ALA A 18 3.11 11.61 -17.72
CA ALA A 18 1.76 11.36 -17.20
C ALA A 18 1.59 9.90 -16.75
N ARG A 19 2.20 8.96 -17.49
CA ARG A 19 2.20 7.54 -17.10
C ARG A 19 3.05 7.28 -15.86
N ILE A 20 4.21 7.93 -15.73
CA ILE A 20 5.05 7.84 -14.53
C ILE A 20 4.31 8.41 -13.32
N ALA A 21 3.68 9.57 -13.46
CA ALA A 21 2.91 10.19 -12.38
C ALA A 21 1.77 9.28 -11.87
N ALA A 22 1.03 8.65 -12.79
CA ALA A 22 -0.01 7.66 -12.42
C ALA A 22 0.59 6.44 -11.69
N LEU A 23 1.72 5.91 -12.17
CA LEU A 23 2.41 4.79 -11.50
C LEU A 23 2.98 5.19 -10.13
N GLU A 24 3.44 6.42 -9.98
CA GLU A 24 3.92 6.94 -8.70
C GLU A 24 2.78 7.06 -7.69
N GLU A 25 1.59 7.52 -8.12
CA GLU A 25 0.38 7.55 -7.30
C GLU A 25 -0.03 6.14 -6.85
N GLU A 26 -0.17 5.20 -7.78
CA GLU A 26 -0.47 3.79 -7.49
C GLU A 26 0.58 3.16 -6.53
N LEU A 27 1.87 3.50 -6.72
CA LEU A 27 2.93 3.02 -5.85
C LEU A 27 2.84 3.60 -4.43
N GLN A 28 2.46 4.87 -4.29
CA GLN A 28 2.26 5.48 -2.96
C GLN A 28 1.09 4.82 -2.23
N GLU A 29 -0.01 4.53 -2.92
CA GLU A 29 -1.13 3.77 -2.37
C GLU A 29 -0.68 2.37 -1.92
N CYS A 30 0.05 1.65 -2.78
CA CYS A 30 0.58 0.33 -2.46
C CYS A 30 1.52 0.37 -1.23
N ARG A 31 2.37 1.40 -1.12
CA ARG A 31 3.24 1.60 0.06
C ARG A 31 2.42 1.87 1.32
N GLN A 32 1.35 2.64 1.24
CA GLN A 32 0.47 2.89 2.37
C GLN A 32 -0.23 1.60 2.84
N LEU A 33 -0.74 0.80 1.90
CA LEU A 33 -1.33 -0.50 2.20
C LEU A 33 -0.31 -1.45 2.82
N ASN A 34 0.89 -1.53 2.28
CA ASN A 34 1.94 -2.39 2.83
C ASN A 34 2.37 -1.98 4.25
N ARG A 35 2.41 -0.68 4.56
CA ARG A 35 2.64 -0.21 5.94
C ARG A 35 1.55 -0.72 6.89
N ARG A 36 0.29 -0.58 6.49
CA ARG A 36 -0.84 -1.05 7.30
C ARG A 36 -0.89 -2.57 7.48
N ILE A 37 -0.46 -3.31 6.46
CA ILE A 37 -0.27 -4.76 6.55
C ILE A 37 0.83 -5.09 7.55
N ALA A 38 1.97 -4.39 7.52
CA ALA A 38 3.05 -4.61 8.47
C ALA A 38 2.59 -4.35 9.92
N GLU A 39 1.89 -3.24 10.17
CA GLU A 39 1.29 -2.93 11.48
C GLU A 39 0.33 -4.03 11.96
N LEU A 40 -0.52 -4.55 11.08
CA LEU A 40 -1.41 -5.67 11.39
C LEU A 40 -0.64 -6.95 11.71
N VAL A 41 0.42 -7.25 10.96
CA VAL A 41 1.27 -8.42 11.21
C VAL A 41 1.96 -8.30 12.58
N ASP A 42 2.42 -7.11 12.95
CA ASP A 42 3.03 -6.86 14.26
C ASP A 42 2.03 -7.11 15.39
N VAL A 43 0.79 -6.63 15.25
CA VAL A 43 -0.29 -6.90 16.22
C VAL A 43 -0.62 -8.38 16.30
N VAL A 44 -0.72 -9.07 15.16
CA VAL A 44 -0.95 -10.53 15.15
C VAL A 44 0.19 -11.27 15.84
N ALA A 45 1.44 -10.89 15.57
CA ALA A 45 2.61 -11.48 16.21
C ALA A 45 2.58 -11.29 17.73
N GLU A 46 2.21 -10.11 18.22
CA GLU A 46 2.04 -9.84 19.64
C GLU A 46 0.92 -10.70 20.26
N LEU A 47 -0.17 -10.93 19.53
CA LEU A 47 -1.30 -11.74 20.00
C LEU A 47 -1.01 -13.25 20.09
N LEU A 48 0.00 -13.77 19.39
CA LEU A 48 0.29 -15.21 19.38
C LEU A 48 0.62 -15.74 20.79
N VAL A 49 1.38 -14.98 21.58
CA VAL A 49 1.79 -15.38 22.94
C VAL A 49 0.58 -15.46 23.90
N PRO A 50 -0.22 -14.39 24.12
CA PRO A 50 -1.32 -14.45 25.06
C PRO A 50 -2.43 -15.41 24.62
N ILE A 51 -2.61 -15.63 23.31
CA ILE A 51 -3.54 -16.67 22.82
C ILE A 51 -3.04 -18.07 23.21
N ALA A 52 -1.74 -18.34 23.05
CA ALA A 52 -1.15 -19.62 23.45
C ALA A 52 -1.27 -19.85 24.97
N ASP A 53 -1.11 -18.78 25.75
CA ASP A 53 -1.21 -18.80 27.21
C ASP A 53 -2.67 -18.73 27.74
N ARG A 54 -3.66 -18.58 26.83
CA ARG A 54 -5.09 -18.39 27.15
C ARG A 54 -5.35 -17.15 28.03
N ASP A 55 -4.55 -16.11 27.89
CA ASP A 55 -4.71 -14.84 28.58
C ASP A 55 -5.68 -13.92 27.81
N GLU A 56 -6.98 -14.05 28.13
CA GLU A 56 -8.03 -13.24 27.51
C GLU A 56 -7.97 -11.75 27.89
N GLU A 57 -7.35 -11.39 29.02
CA GLU A 57 -7.20 -10.00 29.43
C GLU A 57 -6.16 -9.32 28.55
N ARG A 58 -4.99 -9.93 28.40
CA ARG A 58 -3.92 -9.39 27.55
C ARG A 58 -4.31 -9.34 26.08
N VAL A 59 -5.05 -10.32 25.57
CA VAL A 59 -5.61 -10.27 24.20
C VAL A 59 -6.51 -9.05 24.00
N ARG A 60 -7.39 -8.74 24.98
CA ARG A 60 -8.29 -7.58 24.90
C ARG A 60 -7.54 -6.26 24.92
N GLU A 61 -6.49 -6.16 25.74
CA GLU A 61 -5.63 -4.98 25.80
C GLU A 61 -4.95 -4.67 24.47
N VAL A 62 -4.24 -5.66 23.88
CA VAL A 62 -3.53 -5.48 22.60
C VAL A 62 -4.50 -5.07 21.50
N LEU A 63 -5.66 -5.71 21.43
CA LEU A 63 -6.70 -5.34 20.47
C LEU A 63 -7.28 -3.94 20.71
N ALA A 64 -7.39 -3.49 21.96
CA ALA A 64 -7.85 -2.14 22.29
C ALA A 64 -6.82 -1.08 21.89
N GLN A 65 -5.53 -1.35 22.13
CA GLN A 65 -4.44 -0.47 21.70
C GLN A 65 -4.41 -0.31 20.18
N TYR A 66 -4.50 -1.43 19.44
CA TYR A 66 -4.58 -1.36 17.97
C TYR A 66 -5.79 -0.55 17.51
N ARG A 67 -6.98 -0.76 18.07
CA ARG A 67 -8.17 0.04 17.70
C ARG A 67 -8.02 1.53 17.98
N ALA A 68 -7.23 1.91 18.99
CA ALA A 68 -6.98 3.31 19.31
C ALA A 68 -5.92 3.96 18.39
N SER A 69 -5.09 3.17 17.70
CA SER A 69 -4.04 3.67 16.81
C SER A 69 -4.49 3.86 15.35
N ILE A 70 -5.72 3.44 15.01
CA ILE A 70 -6.30 3.52 13.66
C ILE A 70 -7.21 4.74 13.54
#